data_AF-A0A0F2QEK1-F1
#
_entry.id   AF-A0A0F2QEK1-F1
#
_cell.length_a   1.000
_cell.length_b   1.000
_cell.length_c   1.000
_cell.angle_alpha   90.00
_cell.angle_beta   90.00
_cell.angle_gamma   90.00
#
_symmetry.space_group_name_H-M   'P 1'
#
loop_
_entity.id
_entity.type
_entity.pdbx_description
1 polymer ?
#
loop_
_entity_poly.entity_id
_entity_poly.type
_entity_poly.pdbx_seq_one_letter_code
_entity_poly.pdbx_strand_id
1 'polypeptide(L)'
;MYLLVLGVILGIMGTKAWEYKNNKGMEISKTLYVLGGLWLAWVMFTVMFITINIGEGETRAAGLGALIFGGVTLLGFLAIRWFYNEKKLKNTSKSIEA
;
A
#
# COMPACT_ATOMS: atom_id res chain seq x y z
N MET A 1 -9.86 -15.92 14.54
CA MET A 1 -10.32 -16.48 13.24
C MET A 1 -10.34 -15.43 12.12
N TYR A 2 -10.98 -14.27 12.32
CA TYR A 2 -11.07 -13.21 11.29
C TYR A 2 -9.73 -12.66 10.77
N LEU A 3 -8.73 -12.49 11.63
CA LEU A 3 -7.39 -12.00 11.26
C LEU A 3 -6.63 -12.96 10.32
N LEU A 4 -6.85 -14.26 10.50
CA LEU A 4 -6.26 -15.30 9.67
C LEU A 4 -6.86 -15.25 8.25
N VAL A 5 -8.18 -15.08 8.15
CA VAL A 5 -8.87 -14.93 6.87
C VAL A 5 -8.45 -13.64 6.16
N LEU A 6 -8.35 -12.52 6.88
CA LEU A 6 -7.86 -11.25 6.35
C LEU A 6 -6.40 -11.33 5.86
N GLY A 7 -5.53 -11.98 6.63
CA GLY A 7 -4.14 -12.21 6.25
C GLY A 7 -4.00 -13.06 4.98
N VAL A 8 -4.82 -14.10 4.83
CA VAL A 8 -4.84 -14.95 3.62
C VAL A 8 -5.33 -14.16 2.41
N ILE A 9 -6.39 -13.36 2.55
CA ILE A 9 -6.91 -12.52 1.45
C ILE A 9 -5.86 -11.49 1.02
N LEU A 10 -5.23 -10.80 1.97
CA LEU A 10 -4.17 -9.81 1.69
C LEU A 10 -2.94 -10.48 1.05
N GLY A 11 -2.58 -11.68 1.50
CA GLY A 11 -1.52 -12.48 0.91
C GLY A 11 -1.80 -12.80 -0.56
N ILE A 12 -2.98 -13.33 -0.87
CA ILE A 12 -3.40 -13.66 -2.24
C ILE A 12 -3.43 -12.40 -3.13
N MET A 13 -3.96 -11.28 -2.62
CA MET A 13 -3.97 -10.02 -3.36
C MET A 13 -2.55 -9.51 -3.63
N GLY A 14 -1.64 -9.64 -2.66
CA GLY A 14 -0.22 -9.29 -2.81
C GLY A 14 0.47 -10.14 -3.87
N THR A 15 0.26 -11.46 -3.86
CA THR A 15 0.82 -12.37 -4.87
C THR A 15 0.31 -12.07 -6.26
N LYS A 16 -1.01 -11.82 -6.42
CA LYS A 16 -1.59 -11.45 -7.71
C LYS A 16 -1.11 -10.09 -8.20
N ALA A 17 -0.94 -9.12 -7.31
CA ALA A 17 -0.39 -7.81 -7.66
C ALA A 17 1.07 -7.94 -8.13
N TRP A 18 1.84 -8.85 -7.53
CA TRP A 18 3.21 -9.16 -7.94
C TRP A 18 3.28 -9.84 -9.31
N GLU A 19 2.44 -10.84 -9.55
CA GLU A 19 2.32 -11.48 -10.88
C GLU A 19 1.89 -10.46 -11.95
N TYR A 20 0.93 -9.60 -11.63
CA TYR A 20 0.48 -8.55 -12.55
C TYR A 20 1.59 -7.56 -12.89
N LYS A 21 2.45 -7.22 -11.90
CA LYS A 21 3.67 -6.41 -12.13
C LYS A 21 4.64 -7.11 -13.08
N ASN A 22 4.94 -8.38 -12.85
CA ASN A 22 5.85 -9.14 -13.71
C ASN A 22 5.30 -9.28 -15.13
N ASN A 23 4.01 -9.59 -15.27
CA ASN A 23 3.36 -9.81 -16.57
C ASN A 23 3.26 -8.54 -17.42
N LYS A 24 3.21 -7.36 -16.81
CA LYS A 24 3.15 -6.07 -17.54
C LYS A 24 4.51 -5.41 -17.76
N GLY A 25 5.62 -6.05 -17.36
CA GLY A 25 6.95 -5.45 -17.50
C GLY A 25 7.06 -4.08 -16.84
N MET A 26 6.32 -3.85 -15.74
CA MET A 26 6.32 -2.55 -15.07
C MET A 26 7.68 -2.34 -14.38
N GLU A 27 8.53 -1.52 -15.00
CA GLU A 27 9.80 -1.08 -14.43
C GLU A 27 9.54 -0.12 -13.26
N ILE A 28 9.33 -0.71 -12.08
CA ILE A 28 9.24 0.05 -10.83
C ILE A 28 10.65 0.48 -10.44
N SER A 29 10.92 1.80 -10.46
CA SER A 29 12.22 2.32 -10.00
C SER A 29 12.49 1.88 -8.56
N LYS A 30 13.75 1.58 -8.21
CA LYS A 30 14.16 1.14 -6.86
C LYS A 30 13.56 2.00 -5.74
N THR A 31 13.51 3.32 -5.93
CA THR A 31 12.89 4.27 -4.98
C THR A 31 11.41 3.98 -4.73
N LEU A 32 10.64 3.71 -5.78
CA LEU A 32 9.21 3.40 -5.69
C LEU A 32 8.98 2.02 -5.05
N TYR A 33 9.92 1.10 -5.24
CA TYR A 33 9.92 -0.21 -4.57
C TYR A 33 10.12 -0.07 -3.06
N VAL A 34 11.10 0.73 -2.64
CA VAL A 34 11.37 1.01 -1.22
C VAL A 34 10.21 1.79 -0.59
N LEU A 35 9.68 2.81 -1.27
CA LEU A 35 8.49 3.54 -0.80
C LEU A 35 7.27 2.62 -0.66
N GLY A 36 7.03 1.75 -1.64
CA GLY A 36 5.94 0.78 -1.59
C GLY A 36 6.10 -0.21 -0.43
N GLY A 37 7.32 -0.70 -0.19
CA GLY A 37 7.61 -1.58 0.95
C GLY A 37 7.42 -0.89 2.30
N LEU A 38 7.92 0.34 2.45
CA LEU A 38 7.72 1.14 3.65
C LEU A 38 6.24 1.44 3.90
N TRP A 39 5.49 1.74 2.84
CA TRP A 39 4.05 1.93 2.90
C TRP A 39 3.33 0.66 3.35
N LEU A 40 3.67 -0.52 2.80
CA LEU A 40 3.09 -1.79 3.23
C LEU A 40 3.37 -2.10 4.70
N ALA A 41 4.59 -1.84 5.17
CA ALA A 41 4.94 -2.00 6.59
C ALA A 41 4.09 -1.09 7.49
N TRP A 42 3.84 0.15 7.06
CA TRP A 42 2.96 1.09 7.76
C TRP A 42 1.51 0.61 7.82
N VAL A 43 0.97 0.08 6.72
CA VAL A 43 -0.39 -0.50 6.69
C VAL A 43 -0.49 -1.70 7.63
N MET A 44 0.50 -2.59 7.62
CA MET A 44 0.55 -3.74 8.52
C MET A 44 0.58 -3.31 9.99
N PHE A 45 1.40 -2.31 10.33
CA PHE A 45 1.43 -1.72 11.67
C PHE A 45 0.07 -1.16 12.07
N THR A 46 -0.59 -0.43 11.17
CA THR A 46 -1.92 0.16 11.39
C THR A 46 -2.96 -0.91 11.73
N VAL A 47 -3.00 -1.99 10.94
CA VAL A 47 -3.94 -3.10 11.17
C VAL A 47 -3.65 -3.79 12.50
N MET A 48 -2.38 -4.04 12.83
CA MET A 48 -2.00 -4.63 14.12
C MET A 48 -2.41 -3.73 15.29
N PHE A 49 -2.14 -2.43 15.21
CA PHE A 49 -2.53 -1.46 16.23
C PHE A 49 -4.04 -1.49 16.48
N ILE A 50 -4.85 -1.37 15.41
CA ILE A 50 -6.32 -1.41 15.51
C ILE A 50 -6.78 -2.73 16.14
N THR A 51 -6.21 -3.84 15.69
CA THR A 51 -6.57 -5.17 16.17
C THR A 51 -6.30 -5.36 17.66
N ILE A 52 -5.12 -4.94 18.14
CA ILE A 52 -4.74 -5.04 19.55
C ILE A 52 -5.68 -4.18 20.40
N ASN A 53 -5.89 -2.91 20.01
CA ASN A 53 -6.76 -2.00 20.76
C ASN A 53 -8.23 -2.46 20.79
N ILE A 54 -8.73 -3.10 19.72
CA ILE A 54 -10.06 -3.73 19.73
C ILE A 54 -10.08 -4.91 20.71
N GLY A 55 -9.02 -5.74 20.72
CA GLY A 55 -8.90 -6.88 21.63
C GLY A 55 -8.84 -6.47 23.12
N GLU A 56 -8.25 -5.32 23.41
CA GLU A 56 -8.15 -4.75 24.76
C GLU A 56 -9.43 -4.01 25.20
N GLY A 57 -10.46 -3.94 24.34
CA GLY A 57 -11.71 -3.24 24.63
C GLY A 57 -11.65 -1.72 24.46
N GLU A 58 -10.49 -1.17 24.07
CA GLU A 58 -10.26 0.24 23.80
C GLU A 58 -10.75 0.65 22.39
N THR A 59 -12.03 0.40 22.11
CA THR A 59 -12.65 0.68 20.80
C THR A 59 -12.54 2.15 20.36
N ARG A 60 -12.49 3.09 21.31
CA ARG A 60 -12.25 4.52 21.01
C ARG A 60 -10.83 4.78 20.51
N ALA A 61 -9.82 4.16 21.13
CA ALA A 61 -8.42 4.28 20.71
C ALA A 61 -8.20 3.59 19.35
N ALA A 62 -8.81 2.43 19.15
CA ALA A 62 -8.83 1.74 17.86
C ALA A 62 -9.47 2.59 16.74
N GLY A 63 -10.60 3.24 17.02
CA GLY A 63 -11.30 4.09 16.06
C GLY A 63 -10.50 5.33 15.67
N LEU A 64 -9.92 6.03 16.65
CA LEU A 64 -9.05 7.18 16.39
C LEU A 64 -7.78 6.77 15.65
N GLY A 65 -7.16 5.66 16.06
CA GLY A 65 -6.00 5.09 15.36
C GLY A 65 -6.33 4.73 13.90
N ALA A 66 -7.48 4.12 13.65
CA ALA A 66 -7.93 3.80 12.30
C ALA A 66 -8.10 5.04 11.43
N LEU A 67 -8.65 6.12 11.96
CA LEU A 67 -8.82 7.37 11.22
C LEU A 67 -7.48 8.04 10.90
N ILE A 68 -6.59 8.17 11.90
CA ILE A 68 -5.30 8.84 11.74
C ILE A 68 -4.39 8.01 10.82
N PHE A 69 -4.16 6.75 11.16
CA PHE A 69 -3.25 5.90 10.42
C PHE A 69 -3.82 5.48 9.06
N GLY A 70 -5.14 5.27 8.97
CA GLY A 70 -5.83 5.04 7.70
C GLY A 70 -5.79 6.27 6.79
N GLY A 71 -5.95 7.47 7.35
CA GLY A 71 -5.80 8.73 6.61
C GLY A 71 -4.41 8.90 6.02
N VAL A 72 -3.36 8.71 6.84
CA VAL A 72 -1.96 8.74 6.39
C VAL A 72 -1.68 7.68 5.31
N THR A 73 -2.24 6.48 5.49
CA THR A 73 -2.15 5.40 4.51
C THR A 73 -2.73 5.80 3.16
N LEU A 74 -3.91 6.43 3.16
CA LEU A 74 -4.61 6.87 1.95
C LEU A 74 -3.84 7.99 1.24
N LEU A 75 -3.30 8.95 1.99
CA LEU A 75 -2.44 10.00 1.43
C LEU A 75 -1.16 9.42 0.81
N GLY A 76 -0.52 8.46 1.49
CA GLY A 76 0.66 7.76 0.96
C GLY A 76 0.36 7.01 -0.34
N PHE A 77 -0.80 6.35 -0.43
CA PHE A 77 -1.24 5.69 -1.65
C PHE A 77 -1.46 6.67 -2.81
N LEU A 78 -2.12 7.80 -2.53
CA LEU A 78 -2.34 8.85 -3.53
C LEU A 78 -1.01 9.44 -4.03
N ALA A 79 -0.06 9.69 -3.13
CA ALA A 79 1.27 10.18 -3.49
C ALA A 79 2.01 9.17 -4.40
N ILE A 80 2.05 7.89 -4.03
CA ILE A 80 2.69 6.84 -4.84
C ILE A 80 2.04 6.75 -6.23
N ARG A 81 0.70 6.81 -6.29
CA ARG A 81 -0.05 6.77 -7.55
C ARG A 81 0.23 8.00 -8.42
N TRP A 82 0.32 9.18 -7.83
CA TRP A 82 0.64 10.41 -8.54
C TRP A 82 2.06 10.35 -9.13
N PHE A 83 3.06 9.98 -8.33
CA PHE A 83 4.45 9.81 -8.81
C PHE A 83 4.57 8.76 -9.92
N TYR A 84 3.80 7.67 -9.83
CA TYR A 84 3.79 6.64 -10.87
C TYR A 84 3.24 7.16 -12.20
N ASN A 85 2.14 7.91 -12.16
CA ASN A 85 1.52 8.50 -13.36
C ASN A 85 2.40 9.57 -14.00
N GLU A 86 3.04 10.43 -13.21
CA GLU A 86 3.98 11.44 -13.74
C GLU A 86 5.18 10.81 -14.45
N LYS A 87 5.79 9.79 -13.85
CA LYS A 87 6.90 9.07 -14.50
C LYS A 87 6.46 8.40 -15.81
N LYS A 88 5.26 7.83 -15.84
CA LYS A 88 4.71 7.21 -17.05
C LYS A 88 4.52 8.23 -18.18
N LEU A 89 3.93 9.39 -17.88
CA LEU A 89 3.73 10.48 -18.85
C LEU A 89 5.06 11.03 -19.39
N LYS A 90 6.06 11.19 -18.51
CA LYS A 90 7.39 11.69 -18.89
C LYS A 90 8.16 10.71 -19.78
N ASN A 91 8.00 9.40 -19.57
CA ASN A 91 8.62 8.37 -20.41
C ASN A 91 7.94 8.25 -21.79
N THR A 92 6.62 8.44 -21.87
CA THR A 92 5.91 8.47 -23.18
C THR A 92 6.30 9.69 -24.01
N SER A 93 6.45 10.88 -23.42
CA SER A 93 6.89 12.08 -24.14
C SER A 93 8.29 11.92 -24.74
N LYS A 94 9.24 11.33 -24.00
CA LYS A 94 10.60 11.09 -24.52
C LYS A 94 10.67 10.08 -25.67
N SER A 95 9.72 9.15 -25.79
CA SER A 95 9.70 8.18 -26.89
C SER A 95 9.07 8.73 -28.17
N ILE A 96 8.44 9.90 -28.12
CA ILE A 96 7.86 10.58 -29.29
C ILE A 96 8.88 11.56 -29.90
N GLU A 97 9.87 11.99 -29.11
CA GLU A 97 10.93 12.91 -29.53
C GLU A 97 12.23 12.20 -29.97
N ALA A 98 12.30 10.87 -29.90
CA ALA A 98 13.43 10.04 -30.32
C ALA A 98 13.11 9.25 -31.60
#